data_AF-A0A411HM88-F1
#
_entry.id   AF-A0A411HM88-F1
#
_cell.length_a   1.000
_cell.length_b   1.000
_cell.length_c   1.000
_cell.angle_alpha   90.00
_cell.angle_beta   90.00
_cell.angle_gamma   90.00
#
_symmetry.space_group_name_H-M   'P 1'
#
loop_
_entity.id
_entity.type
_entity.pdbx_description
1 polymer ?
#
loop_
_entity_poly.entity_id
_entity_poly.type
_entity_poly.pdbx_seq_one_letter_code
_entity_poly.pdbx_strand_id
1 'polypeptide(L)'
;MAKKPKIQRDPASPETTKNASASPANTSSQSTSATAFGWNGFLRERIAGVLSAPIIGLLAALILSFAGIFLAVAWQVGPQREIAHRQYEKYTAHATGKIVESWVAVDWNIADMPQDSINWQGYALASPCAVIEFDGDWGAAMRRAFCGARLPFHDEYALHNLSLLRPGVPFAWARDDNDFVVPEIRLSQTSLDWLATHAPYSTFNLSRPLPQTALEALQRQYDRPLDAALVGWTRSAPDIPLVFDPQHPLDAVPLAYVEAQMAESPFWIITIIIGGVGLFVWLEGMRLLVGNLSRGLGLMLALVPLIALPWWGENFPRFISHLNAQVGQMVGAFLSDVDGSTRLLVTDREHAPMVNAQRLIWTAKQTMYADTFGRMHFTAPTSLPLPDDLALKLLSETVTTQMRALNVGEQAAMYARLQRDKENDRLGVDLLFFTAAREVLLDTHADPALYQSARRFLVAALTAPSEPRYSVVMPPQQTAEIFCSLTDIPVGVIANMPSWKGCDRRTR
;
A
#
# COMPACT_ATOMS: atom_id res chain seq x y z
N MET A 1 11.97 48.18 17.19
CA MET A 1 13.26 48.85 16.88
C MET A 1 14.23 48.60 18.04
N ALA A 2 15.17 47.69 17.88
CA ALA A 2 16.27 47.48 18.82
C ALA A 2 17.52 47.06 18.04
N LYS A 3 18.64 47.72 18.33
CA LYS A 3 19.90 47.72 17.58
C LYS A 3 20.75 46.46 17.84
N LYS A 4 21.46 46.04 16.79
CA LYS A 4 22.61 45.10 16.78
C LYS A 4 23.68 45.44 17.84
N PRO A 5 24.58 44.48 18.07
CA PRO A 5 26.02 44.78 18.03
C PRO A 5 26.75 44.05 16.90
N LYS A 6 27.62 44.83 16.24
CA LYS A 6 28.69 44.45 15.32
C LYS A 6 29.83 43.78 16.10
N ILE A 7 30.46 42.77 15.51
CA ILE A 7 31.87 42.47 15.75
C ILE A 7 32.57 42.54 14.38
N GLN A 8 33.63 43.32 14.33
CA GLN A 8 34.35 43.72 13.13
C GLN A 8 35.85 43.73 13.45
N ARG A 9 36.63 43.08 12.55
CA ARG A 9 38.03 43.38 12.16
C ARG A 9 39.15 42.93 13.13
N ASP A 10 40.37 42.56 12.69
CA ASP A 10 41.14 42.92 11.48
C ASP A 10 42.28 41.86 11.17
N PRO A 11 43.06 42.03 10.07
CA PRO A 11 43.82 41.00 9.33
C PRO A 11 45.36 41.17 9.38
N ALA A 12 46.11 40.28 8.71
CA ALA A 12 47.40 40.60 8.08
C ALA A 12 47.88 39.50 7.08
N SER A 13 47.71 39.80 5.78
CA SER A 13 48.72 39.91 4.71
C SER A 13 49.83 38.86 4.40
N PRO A 14 50.38 38.90 3.16
CA PRO A 14 50.80 37.73 2.37
C PRO A 14 52.31 37.69 2.07
N GLU A 15 52.76 36.65 1.37
CA GLU A 15 53.98 36.74 0.57
C GLU A 15 53.88 35.94 -0.73
N THR A 16 54.33 36.59 -1.81
CA THR A 16 54.35 36.13 -3.19
C THR A 16 55.81 36.11 -3.61
N THR A 17 56.28 35.12 -4.35
CA THR A 17 57.50 35.30 -5.16
C THR A 17 57.40 34.54 -6.47
N LYS A 18 57.46 35.32 -7.55
CA LYS A 18 57.69 34.95 -8.94
C LYS A 18 59.19 34.84 -9.21
N ASN A 19 59.55 34.01 -10.20
CA ASN A 19 60.52 34.22 -11.30
C ASN A 19 61.24 32.90 -11.62
N ALA A 20 61.81 32.63 -12.78
CA ALA A 20 61.49 32.85 -14.20
C ALA A 20 62.66 32.18 -14.97
N SER A 21 62.34 31.53 -16.09
CA SER A 21 63.20 31.28 -17.27
C SER A 21 64.48 30.43 -17.16
N ALA A 22 64.51 29.31 -17.88
CA ALA A 22 65.35 29.15 -19.08
C ALA A 22 65.03 27.82 -19.81
N SER A 23 64.83 27.90 -21.12
CA SER A 23 64.76 26.78 -22.07
C SER A 23 66.18 26.44 -22.57
N PRO A 24 66.45 25.23 -23.11
CA PRO A 24 66.29 25.08 -24.55
C PRO A 24 65.77 23.71 -25.04
N ALA A 25 65.39 23.76 -26.31
CA ALA A 25 64.91 22.73 -27.22
C ALA A 25 65.49 21.31 -27.11
N ASN A 26 64.66 20.32 -27.41
CA ASN A 26 65.02 19.29 -28.39
C ASN A 26 63.78 18.57 -28.98
N THR A 27 63.69 18.70 -30.31
CA THR A 27 63.47 17.65 -31.30
C THR A 27 62.19 16.82 -31.27
N SER A 28 61.35 17.15 -32.24
CA SER A 28 60.30 16.35 -32.87
C SER A 28 60.64 14.86 -33.05
N SER A 29 59.75 13.99 -32.56
CA SER A 29 59.43 12.74 -33.23
C SER A 29 57.90 12.60 -33.27
N GLN A 30 57.33 12.84 -34.45
CA GLN A 30 55.98 12.43 -34.80
C GLN A 30 55.96 10.89 -34.78
N SER A 31 55.25 10.30 -33.81
CA SER A 31 54.75 8.94 -33.96
C SER A 31 53.26 9.03 -34.28
N THR A 32 52.94 8.77 -35.54
CA THR A 32 51.60 8.42 -36.01
C THR A 32 51.20 7.10 -35.33
N SER A 33 50.59 7.21 -34.15
CA SER A 33 49.82 6.11 -33.56
C SER A 33 48.36 6.32 -33.95
N ALA A 34 47.86 5.38 -34.76
CA ALA A 34 46.45 5.28 -35.12
C ALA A 34 45.62 5.23 -33.83
N THR A 35 44.80 6.25 -33.62
CA THR A 35 43.85 6.31 -32.51
C THR A 35 42.83 5.19 -32.68
N ALA A 36 42.96 4.14 -31.86
CA ALA A 36 41.85 3.27 -31.56
C ALA A 36 40.72 4.16 -31.01
N PHE A 37 39.58 4.16 -31.72
CA PHE A 37 38.40 4.94 -31.36
C PHE A 37 37.81 4.41 -30.05
N GLY A 38 38.32 4.92 -28.92
CA GLY A 38 37.87 4.51 -27.59
C GLY A 38 36.48 5.06 -27.31
N TRP A 39 35.45 4.23 -27.53
CA TRP A 39 34.04 4.54 -27.26
C TRP A 39 33.80 5.19 -25.89
N ASN A 40 34.55 4.77 -24.87
CA ASN A 40 34.47 5.30 -23.51
C ASN A 40 35.00 6.73 -23.37
N GLY A 41 36.02 7.12 -24.14
CA GLY A 41 36.56 8.48 -24.13
C GLY A 41 35.62 9.45 -24.83
N PHE A 42 35.08 9.04 -25.97
CA PHE A 42 34.10 9.79 -26.75
C PHE A 42 32.80 10.04 -25.97
N LEU A 43 32.26 9.02 -25.28
CA LEU A 43 31.09 9.18 -24.42
C LEU A 43 31.34 10.14 -23.26
N ARG A 44 32.48 10.03 -22.56
CA ARG A 44 32.82 10.91 -21.43
C ARG A 44 32.95 12.38 -21.83
N GLU A 45 33.61 12.65 -22.95
CA GLU A 45 33.84 14.00 -23.45
C GLU A 45 32.54 14.68 -23.92
N ARG A 46 31.59 13.90 -24.45
CA ARG A 46 30.27 14.40 -24.86
C ARG A 46 29.26 14.52 -23.72
N ILE A 47 29.27 13.61 -22.75
CA ILE A 47 28.52 13.78 -21.50
C ILE A 47 28.97 15.06 -20.80
N ALA A 48 30.27 15.35 -20.79
CA ALA A 48 30.81 16.62 -20.28
C ALA A 48 30.37 17.86 -21.08
N GLY A 49 30.20 17.75 -22.40
CA GLY A 49 29.69 18.83 -23.27
C GLY A 49 28.18 19.08 -23.13
N VAL A 50 27.37 18.06 -22.84
CA VAL A 50 25.94 18.22 -22.50
C VAL A 50 25.80 18.91 -21.13
N LEU A 51 26.74 18.66 -20.21
CA LEU A 51 26.81 19.34 -18.92
C LEU A 51 27.22 20.83 -19.02
N SER A 52 27.86 21.26 -20.12
CA SER A 52 28.30 22.66 -20.30
C SER A 52 27.26 23.56 -20.98
N ALA A 53 26.16 23.00 -21.51
CA ALA A 53 25.03 23.74 -22.09
C ALA A 53 23.70 23.32 -21.45
N PRO A 54 23.43 23.72 -20.19
CA PRO A 54 22.35 23.17 -19.36
C PRO A 54 20.96 23.33 -19.97
N ILE A 55 20.73 24.38 -20.77
CA ILE A 55 19.44 24.65 -21.41
C ILE A 55 19.15 23.66 -22.54
N ILE A 56 20.13 23.37 -23.39
CA ILE A 56 19.96 22.44 -24.53
C ILE A 56 19.81 21.01 -24.00
N GLY A 57 20.59 20.63 -22.99
CA GLY A 57 20.46 19.34 -22.30
C GLY A 57 19.08 19.16 -21.67
N LEU A 58 18.55 20.19 -21.00
CA LEU A 58 17.22 20.14 -20.38
C LEU A 58 16.09 20.04 -21.42
N LEU A 59 16.16 20.81 -22.50
CA LEU A 59 15.18 20.73 -23.59
C LEU A 59 15.22 19.37 -24.30
N ALA A 60 16.41 18.84 -24.60
CA ALA A 60 16.56 17.51 -25.17
C ALA A 60 16.03 16.42 -24.24
N ALA A 61 16.33 16.50 -22.93
CA ALA A 61 15.82 15.56 -21.94
C ALA A 61 14.29 15.58 -21.85
N LEU A 62 13.66 16.76 -21.87
CA LEU A 62 12.22 16.90 -21.87
C LEU A 62 11.58 16.27 -23.13
N ILE A 63 12.11 16.60 -24.32
CA ILE A 63 11.63 16.06 -25.61
C ILE A 63 11.77 14.54 -25.64
N LEU A 64 12.93 14.01 -25.24
CA LEU A 64 13.18 12.57 -25.18
C LEU A 64 12.30 11.86 -24.13
N SER A 65 11.96 12.54 -23.03
CA SER A 65 11.03 12.01 -22.02
C SER A 65 9.63 11.78 -22.61
N PHE A 66 9.09 12.78 -23.29
CA PHE A 66 7.80 12.65 -23.99
C PHE A 66 7.84 11.60 -25.09
N ALA A 67 8.89 11.61 -25.91
CA ALA A 67 9.08 10.60 -26.94
C ALA A 67 9.08 9.19 -26.37
N GLY A 68 9.80 8.98 -25.25
CA GLY A 68 9.86 7.69 -24.59
C GLY A 68 8.54 7.25 -23.99
N ILE A 69 7.76 8.17 -23.41
CA ILE A 69 6.39 7.87 -22.97
C ILE A 69 5.54 7.40 -24.14
N PHE A 70 5.52 8.14 -25.25
CA PHE A 70 4.71 7.77 -26.43
C PHE A 70 5.13 6.40 -26.99
N LEU A 71 6.43 6.13 -27.10
CA LEU A 71 6.93 4.84 -27.58
C LEU A 71 6.60 3.69 -26.62
N ALA A 72 6.69 3.91 -25.31
CA ALA A 72 6.32 2.92 -24.30
C ALA A 72 4.81 2.61 -24.34
N VAL A 73 3.96 3.63 -24.41
CA VAL A 73 2.51 3.47 -24.57
C VAL A 73 2.18 2.73 -25.86
N ALA A 74 2.81 3.10 -26.98
CA ALA A 74 2.61 2.42 -28.26
C ALA A 74 2.98 0.93 -28.19
N TRP A 75 4.09 0.61 -27.51
CA TRP A 75 4.52 -0.77 -27.26
C TRP A 75 3.50 -1.56 -26.41
N GLN A 76 3.04 -0.97 -25.30
CA GLN A 76 2.10 -1.59 -24.37
C GLN A 76 0.73 -1.87 -25.02
N VAL A 77 0.23 -0.96 -25.86
CA VAL A 77 -1.10 -1.05 -26.47
C VAL A 77 -1.14 -1.94 -27.73
N GLY A 78 0.00 -2.18 -28.38
CA GLY A 78 0.08 -2.97 -29.62
C GLY A 78 0.91 -4.25 -29.47
N PRO A 79 2.24 -4.21 -29.72
CA PRO A 79 3.09 -5.39 -29.71
C PRO A 79 2.99 -6.24 -28.43
N GLN A 80 2.96 -5.62 -27.25
CA GLN A 80 2.90 -6.36 -25.99
C GLN A 80 1.59 -7.14 -25.84
N ARG A 81 0.46 -6.59 -26.30
CA ARG A 81 -0.85 -7.27 -26.30
C ARG A 81 -0.84 -8.49 -27.21
N GLU A 82 -0.29 -8.35 -28.42
CA GLU A 82 -0.16 -9.47 -29.36
C GLU A 82 0.74 -10.59 -28.81
N ILE A 83 1.84 -10.24 -28.15
CA ILE A 83 2.72 -11.21 -27.49
C ILE A 83 1.96 -11.93 -26.36
N ALA A 84 1.24 -11.17 -25.53
CA ALA A 84 0.43 -11.72 -24.44
C ALA A 84 -0.66 -12.65 -24.97
N HIS A 85 -1.37 -12.30 -26.04
CA HIS A 85 -2.39 -13.16 -26.66
C HIS A 85 -1.80 -14.51 -27.07
N ARG A 86 -0.71 -14.51 -27.84
CA ARG A 86 -0.05 -15.76 -28.28
C ARG A 86 0.51 -16.58 -27.13
N GLN A 87 0.93 -15.92 -26.04
CA GLN A 87 1.37 -16.61 -24.84
C GLN A 87 0.19 -17.31 -24.17
N TYR A 88 -0.92 -16.62 -23.96
CA TYR A 88 -2.08 -17.14 -23.24
C TYR A 88 -3.00 -18.04 -24.07
N GLU A 89 -2.92 -18.04 -25.40
CA GLU A 89 -3.61 -19.03 -26.26
C GLU A 89 -3.24 -20.48 -25.90
N LYS A 90 -2.07 -20.70 -25.31
CA LYS A 90 -1.61 -22.03 -24.87
C LYS A 90 -2.24 -22.48 -23.55
N TYR A 91 -2.85 -21.55 -22.80
CA TYR A 91 -3.36 -21.79 -21.46
C TYR A 91 -4.73 -22.47 -21.56
N THR A 92 -4.69 -23.80 -21.71
CA THR A 92 -5.86 -24.63 -22.05
C THR A 92 -6.27 -25.57 -20.93
N ALA A 93 -5.42 -25.76 -19.92
CA ALA A 93 -5.76 -26.55 -18.74
C ALA A 93 -6.16 -25.64 -17.57
N HIS A 94 -6.95 -26.21 -16.66
CA HIS A 94 -7.58 -25.51 -15.54
C HIS A 94 -7.23 -26.18 -14.22
N ALA A 95 -7.09 -25.36 -13.17
CA ALA A 95 -6.95 -25.81 -11.79
C ALA A 95 -7.73 -24.88 -10.86
N THR A 96 -8.00 -25.34 -9.64
CA THR A 96 -8.57 -24.51 -8.59
C THR A 96 -7.51 -24.27 -7.53
N GLY A 97 -7.20 -23.00 -7.29
CA GLY A 97 -6.26 -22.58 -6.27
C GLY A 97 -6.92 -22.08 -5.00
N LYS A 98 -6.21 -22.18 -3.88
CA LYS A 98 -6.59 -21.66 -2.57
C LYS A 98 -5.51 -20.73 -2.04
N ILE A 99 -5.92 -19.64 -1.42
CA ILE A 99 -4.98 -18.73 -0.76
C ILE A 99 -4.48 -19.40 0.53
N VAL A 100 -3.17 -19.61 0.62
CA VAL A 100 -2.50 -20.18 1.80
C VAL A 100 -1.70 -19.15 2.59
N GLU A 101 -1.29 -18.05 1.93
CA GLU A 101 -0.70 -16.89 2.58
C GLU A 101 -1.23 -15.61 1.94
N SER A 102 -1.34 -14.55 2.73
CA SER A 102 -1.83 -13.25 2.28
C SER A 102 -1.14 -12.13 3.07
N TRP A 103 -0.68 -11.08 2.41
CA TRP A 103 -0.13 -9.89 3.04
C TRP A 103 -0.31 -8.66 2.16
N VAL A 104 -0.15 -7.47 2.74
CA VAL A 104 0.05 -6.24 1.98
C VAL A 104 1.53 -5.86 2.08
N ALA A 105 2.23 -5.86 0.96
CA ALA A 105 3.59 -5.37 0.86
C ALA A 105 3.57 -3.84 0.83
N VAL A 106 4.10 -3.21 1.88
CA VAL A 106 4.23 -1.75 1.99
C VAL A 106 5.69 -1.37 1.84
N ASP A 107 5.96 -0.51 0.86
CA ASP A 107 7.31 -0.11 0.50
C ASP A 107 7.38 1.40 0.27
N TRP A 108 8.41 2.02 0.82
CA TRP A 108 8.84 3.37 0.47
C TRP A 108 10.33 3.51 0.69
N ASN A 109 10.97 4.31 -0.14
CA ASN A 109 12.36 4.66 0.03
C ASN A 109 12.47 5.93 0.86
N ILE A 110 13.05 5.82 2.06
CA ILE A 110 13.24 6.94 2.97
C ILE A 110 14.12 8.03 2.33
N ALA A 111 15.05 7.67 1.45
CA ALA A 111 15.91 8.64 0.76
C ALA A 111 15.15 9.53 -0.25
N ASP A 112 13.97 9.10 -0.69
CA ASP A 112 13.12 9.89 -1.59
C ASP A 112 12.24 10.90 -0.82
N MET A 113 12.21 10.83 0.51
CA MET A 113 11.50 11.77 1.37
C MET A 113 12.34 13.04 1.63
N PRO A 114 11.74 14.24 1.65
CA PRO A 114 12.41 15.44 2.14
C PRO A 114 12.95 15.24 3.57
N GLN A 115 14.12 15.81 3.89
CA GLN A 115 14.87 15.53 5.13
C GLN A 115 14.10 15.71 6.45
N ASP A 116 13.03 16.51 6.46
CA ASP A 116 12.19 16.76 7.64
C ASP A 116 10.74 16.28 7.46
N SER A 117 10.46 15.54 6.38
CA SER A 117 9.12 15.06 6.09
C SER A 117 8.76 13.89 6.99
N ILE A 118 7.68 14.05 7.76
CA ILE A 118 7.03 12.96 8.50
C ILE A 118 5.90 12.29 7.70
N ASN A 119 5.60 12.78 6.50
CA ASN A 119 4.52 12.27 5.63
C ASN A 119 4.95 11.02 4.85
N TRP A 120 5.25 9.93 5.54
CA TRP A 120 5.70 8.70 4.88
C TRP A 120 4.62 8.06 4.00
N GLN A 121 3.34 8.15 4.40
CA GLN A 121 2.19 7.59 3.64
C GLN A 121 2.07 8.20 2.25
N GLY A 122 2.42 9.49 2.08
CA GLY A 122 2.46 10.14 0.77
C GLY A 122 3.50 9.56 -0.20
N TYR A 123 4.49 8.81 0.30
CA TYR A 123 5.54 8.16 -0.50
C TYR A 123 5.42 6.64 -0.49
N ALA A 124 4.54 6.08 0.33
CA ALA A 124 4.37 4.65 0.48
C ALA A 124 3.44 4.07 -0.59
N LEU A 125 3.87 2.95 -1.14
CA LEU A 125 3.08 2.12 -2.04
C LEU A 125 2.74 0.81 -1.35
N ALA A 126 1.47 0.43 -1.42
CA ALA A 126 0.95 -0.83 -0.94
C ALA A 126 0.57 -1.73 -2.11
N SER A 127 0.94 -3.00 -2.03
CA SER A 127 0.53 -4.03 -2.98
C SER A 127 -0.06 -5.21 -2.21
N PRO A 128 -1.33 -5.58 -2.44
CA PRO A 128 -1.86 -6.81 -1.88
C PRO A 128 -1.17 -8.00 -2.56
N CYS A 129 -0.81 -9.01 -1.77
CA CYS A 129 -0.04 -10.16 -2.22
C CYS A 129 -0.61 -11.44 -1.59
N ALA A 130 -0.70 -12.50 -2.37
CA ALA A 130 -1.16 -13.80 -1.90
C ALA A 130 -0.31 -14.94 -2.49
N VAL A 131 -0.09 -15.99 -1.70
CA VAL A 131 0.39 -17.27 -2.22
C VAL A 131 -0.83 -18.16 -2.44
N ILE A 132 -0.98 -18.61 -3.67
CA ILE A 132 -2.04 -19.53 -4.09
C ILE A 132 -1.43 -20.91 -4.23
N GLU A 133 -1.97 -21.87 -3.50
CA GLU A 133 -1.68 -23.29 -3.61
C GLU A 133 -2.72 -23.96 -4.50
N PHE A 134 -2.29 -24.82 -5.42
CA PHE A 134 -3.18 -25.52 -6.33
C PHE A 134 -2.65 -26.92 -6.66
N ASP A 135 -3.58 -27.85 -6.83
CA ASP A 135 -3.31 -29.27 -7.09
C ASP A 135 -3.60 -29.63 -8.56
N GLY A 136 -2.99 -30.73 -9.01
CA GLY A 136 -3.27 -31.35 -10.31
C GLY A 136 -2.51 -32.67 -10.50
N ASP A 137 -2.56 -33.23 -11.71
CA ASP A 137 -2.05 -34.58 -12.03
C ASP A 137 -0.51 -34.70 -11.98
N TRP A 138 0.20 -33.63 -11.63
CA TRP A 138 1.66 -33.53 -11.54
C TRP A 138 2.24 -33.88 -10.16
N GLY A 139 1.42 -34.37 -9.23
CA GLY A 139 1.88 -34.86 -7.93
C GLY A 139 1.66 -33.87 -6.80
N ALA A 140 2.72 -33.25 -6.29
CA ALA A 140 2.64 -32.36 -5.13
C ALA A 140 1.94 -31.03 -5.47
N ALA A 141 1.23 -30.47 -4.48
CA ALA A 141 0.62 -29.14 -4.56
C ALA A 141 1.66 -28.09 -4.98
N MET A 142 1.33 -27.30 -5.99
CA MET A 142 2.18 -26.21 -6.47
C MET A 142 1.78 -24.91 -5.78
N ARG A 143 2.74 -23.99 -5.61
CA ARG A 143 2.53 -22.68 -4.97
C ARG A 143 3.07 -21.58 -5.84
N ARG A 144 2.27 -20.53 -6.06
CA ARG A 144 2.67 -19.33 -6.79
C ARG A 144 2.23 -18.08 -6.06
N ALA A 145 3.06 -17.05 -6.10
CA ALA A 145 2.76 -15.77 -5.49
C ALA A 145 2.22 -14.80 -6.53
N PHE A 146 1.18 -14.07 -6.14
CA PHE A 146 0.48 -13.11 -6.94
C PHE A 146 0.38 -11.82 -6.17
N CYS A 147 0.93 -10.75 -6.73
CA CYS A 147 0.81 -9.40 -6.16
C CYS A 147 0.04 -8.50 -7.11
N GLY A 148 -0.91 -7.77 -6.56
CA GLY A 148 -1.73 -6.81 -7.26
C GLY A 148 -0.98 -5.55 -7.67
N ALA A 149 -1.75 -4.53 -8.02
CA ALA A 149 -1.22 -3.21 -8.32
C ALA A 149 -0.56 -2.57 -7.10
N ARG A 150 0.51 -1.82 -7.34
CA ARG A 150 1.12 -0.94 -6.35
C ARG A 150 0.32 0.35 -6.29
N LEU A 151 -0.49 0.52 -5.25
CA LEU A 151 -1.33 1.70 -5.05
C LEU A 151 -0.77 2.56 -3.92
N PRO A 152 -0.99 3.89 -3.95
CA PRO A 152 -0.66 4.75 -2.82
C PRO A 152 -1.26 4.25 -1.50
N PHE A 153 -0.46 4.23 -0.44
CA PHE A 153 -0.88 3.78 0.88
C PHE A 153 -1.42 4.95 1.71
N HIS A 154 -2.72 5.22 1.58
CA HIS A 154 -3.40 6.32 2.24
C HIS A 154 -4.27 5.86 3.42
N ASP A 155 -4.81 6.83 4.16
CA ASP A 155 -5.55 6.55 5.39
C ASP A 155 -6.84 5.75 5.19
N GLU A 156 -7.37 5.76 3.98
CA GLU A 156 -8.59 5.07 3.57
C GLU A 156 -8.34 3.60 3.18
N TYR A 157 -7.10 3.12 3.23
CA TYR A 157 -6.73 1.77 2.83
C TYR A 157 -7.22 0.74 3.87
N ALA A 158 -8.52 0.43 3.85
CA ALA A 158 -9.13 -0.50 4.82
C ALA A 158 -8.65 -1.94 4.62
N LEU A 159 -7.58 -2.33 5.31
CA LEU A 159 -6.94 -3.65 5.17
C LEU A 159 -7.95 -4.79 5.26
N HIS A 160 -8.82 -4.80 6.28
CA HIS A 160 -9.81 -5.85 6.47
C HIS A 160 -10.80 -5.97 5.30
N ASN A 161 -11.06 -4.90 4.53
CA ASN A 161 -12.02 -4.92 3.42
C ASN A 161 -11.38 -5.27 2.08
N LEU A 162 -10.06 -5.43 2.03
CA LEU A 162 -9.34 -5.86 0.85
C LEU A 162 -9.88 -7.24 0.40
N SER A 163 -10.43 -7.29 -0.81
CA SER A 163 -11.14 -8.46 -1.35
C SER A 163 -10.68 -8.85 -2.76
N LEU A 164 -9.81 -8.05 -3.36
CA LEU A 164 -9.29 -8.26 -4.71
C LEU A 164 -7.78 -7.98 -4.73
N LEU A 165 -7.03 -8.82 -5.45
CA LEU A 165 -5.65 -8.49 -5.85
C LEU A 165 -5.67 -7.46 -6.98
N ARG A 166 -6.65 -7.60 -7.86
CA ARG A 166 -6.94 -6.74 -9.02
C ARG A 166 -8.38 -7.01 -9.48
N PRO A 167 -8.95 -6.21 -10.39
CA PRO A 167 -10.26 -6.51 -10.97
C PRO A 167 -10.33 -7.97 -11.47
N GLY A 168 -11.31 -8.72 -11.00
CA GLY A 168 -11.57 -10.12 -11.36
C GLY A 168 -10.74 -11.18 -10.62
N VAL A 169 -9.67 -10.81 -9.90
CA VAL A 169 -8.85 -11.78 -9.14
C VAL A 169 -9.12 -11.60 -7.64
N PRO A 170 -9.81 -12.56 -7.00
CA PRO A 170 -10.18 -12.44 -5.60
C PRO A 170 -8.97 -12.48 -4.66
N PHE A 171 -9.13 -11.85 -3.50
CA PHE A 171 -8.19 -11.86 -2.39
C PHE A 171 -8.95 -12.14 -1.11
N ALA A 172 -8.32 -12.90 -0.22
CA ALA A 172 -8.77 -13.07 1.15
C ALA A 172 -7.57 -13.14 2.07
N TRP A 173 -7.78 -12.68 3.29
CA TRP A 173 -6.82 -12.82 4.36
C TRP A 173 -6.78 -14.25 4.89
N ALA A 174 -5.60 -14.66 5.35
CA ALA A 174 -5.44 -15.81 6.24
C ALA A 174 -6.33 -15.66 7.47
N ARG A 175 -6.71 -16.79 8.06
CA ARG A 175 -7.61 -16.85 9.22
C ARG A 175 -6.90 -17.41 10.43
N ASP A 176 -7.32 -16.96 11.61
CA ASP A 176 -6.91 -17.56 12.88
C ASP A 176 -7.80 -18.74 13.27
N ASP A 177 -7.55 -19.33 14.43
CA ASP A 177 -8.32 -20.46 14.97
C ASP A 177 -9.80 -20.14 15.25
N ASN A 178 -10.20 -18.86 15.25
CA ASN A 178 -11.59 -18.42 15.45
C ASN A 178 -12.29 -18.09 14.12
N ASP A 179 -11.66 -18.41 12.98
CA ASP A 179 -12.04 -17.99 11.63
C ASP A 179 -12.09 -16.46 11.43
N PHE A 180 -11.43 -15.68 12.29
CA PHE A 180 -11.27 -14.25 12.08
C PHE A 180 -10.19 -14.01 11.03
N VAL A 181 -10.37 -13.00 10.18
CA VAL A 181 -9.30 -12.63 9.26
C VAL A 181 -8.12 -12.04 10.03
N VAL A 182 -6.91 -12.28 9.52
CA VAL A 182 -5.66 -11.79 10.11
C VAL A 182 -4.98 -10.89 9.08
N PRO A 183 -5.29 -9.57 9.08
CA PRO A 183 -4.56 -8.62 8.28
C PRO A 183 -3.07 -8.62 8.62
N GLU A 184 -2.24 -8.69 7.59
CA GLU A 184 -0.78 -8.72 7.70
C GLU A 184 -0.17 -7.66 6.79
N ILE A 185 0.68 -6.80 7.35
CA ILE A 185 1.52 -5.87 6.59
C ILE A 185 2.95 -6.41 6.61
N ARG A 186 3.61 -6.44 5.45
CA ARG A 186 5.04 -6.70 5.35
C ARG A 186 5.79 -5.45 4.88
N LEU A 187 6.82 -5.07 5.59
CA LEU A 187 7.66 -3.90 5.28
C LEU A 187 9.14 -4.17 5.55
N SER A 188 10.01 -3.40 4.92
CA SER A 188 11.45 -3.51 5.14
C SER A 188 11.82 -3.21 6.61
N GLN A 189 12.94 -3.76 7.10
CA GLN A 189 13.45 -3.44 8.43
C GLN A 189 13.68 -1.93 8.60
N THR A 190 14.29 -1.30 7.60
CA THR A 190 14.59 0.14 7.63
C THR A 190 13.33 0.99 7.74
N SER A 191 12.27 0.62 7.01
CA SER A 191 10.94 1.22 7.09
C SER A 191 10.34 1.06 8.49
N LEU A 192 10.50 -0.12 9.11
CA LEU A 192 9.97 -0.40 10.44
C LEU A 192 10.68 0.42 11.52
N ASP A 193 12.01 0.47 11.46
CA ASP A 193 12.84 1.26 12.37
C ASP A 193 12.51 2.75 12.28
N TRP A 194 12.26 3.24 11.06
CA TRP A 194 11.81 4.62 10.85
C TRP A 194 10.45 4.88 11.52
N LEU A 195 9.45 4.01 11.29
CA LEU A 195 8.12 4.16 11.91
C LEU A 195 8.18 4.12 13.44
N ALA A 196 9.07 3.31 14.00
CA ALA A 196 9.23 3.14 15.43
C ALA A 196 9.87 4.36 16.12
N THR A 197 10.54 5.24 15.38
CA THR A 197 11.34 6.35 15.94
C THR A 197 10.83 7.73 15.57
N HIS A 198 9.96 7.85 14.56
CA HIS A 198 9.45 9.13 14.06
C HIS A 198 8.03 9.40 14.53
N ALA A 199 7.69 10.69 14.69
CA ALA A 199 6.34 11.13 15.04
C ALA A 199 5.34 10.82 13.90
N PRO A 200 4.05 10.63 14.21
CA PRO A 200 3.02 10.43 13.19
C PRO A 200 2.84 11.66 12.29
N TYR A 201 2.52 11.44 11.00
CA TYR A 201 2.35 12.50 10.01
C TYR A 201 1.30 13.56 10.41
N SER A 202 0.14 13.11 10.86
CA SER A 202 -0.97 13.98 11.26
C SER A 202 -1.45 13.56 12.64
N THR A 203 -1.67 14.53 13.53
CA THR A 203 -2.31 14.33 14.84
C THR A 203 -3.72 14.90 14.89
N PHE A 204 -4.16 15.61 13.84
CA PHE A 204 -5.42 16.34 13.82
C PHE A 204 -6.64 15.42 13.94
N ASN A 205 -6.56 14.22 13.35
CA ASN A 205 -7.64 13.24 13.33
C ASN A 205 -7.29 11.97 14.13
N LEU A 206 -6.30 12.03 15.01
CA LEU A 206 -5.86 10.87 15.78
C LEU A 206 -6.50 10.78 17.16
N SER A 207 -6.83 9.54 17.51
CA SER A 207 -7.31 9.10 18.81
C SER A 207 -6.39 9.60 19.94
N ARG A 208 -6.97 10.20 20.97
CA ARG A 208 -6.23 10.60 22.18
C ARG A 208 -6.03 9.38 23.08
N PRO A 209 -4.98 9.29 23.92
CA PRO A 209 -3.80 10.15 23.91
C PRO A 209 -3.07 10.01 22.58
N LEU A 210 -2.49 11.09 22.05
CA LEU A 210 -1.85 11.04 20.72
C LEU A 210 -0.76 9.94 20.69
N PRO A 211 -0.67 9.16 19.61
CA PRO A 211 0.42 8.20 19.46
C PRO A 211 1.75 8.93 19.40
N GLN A 212 2.77 8.35 20.03
CA GLN A 212 4.11 8.93 20.10
C GLN A 212 4.92 8.66 18.84
N THR A 213 4.62 7.56 18.15
CA THR A 213 5.35 7.12 16.97
C THR A 213 4.40 6.86 15.79
N ALA A 214 4.93 6.94 14.57
CA ALA A 214 4.21 6.60 13.36
C ALA A 214 3.79 5.11 13.36
N LEU A 215 4.58 4.22 13.96
CA LEU A 215 4.22 2.81 14.16
C LEU A 215 3.00 2.65 15.07
N GLU A 216 2.94 3.40 16.17
CA GLU A 216 1.79 3.36 17.08
C GLU A 216 0.54 3.93 16.40
N ALA A 217 0.68 4.99 15.60
CA ALA A 217 -0.43 5.52 14.80
C ALA A 217 -0.92 4.51 13.76
N LEU A 218 0.00 3.83 13.07
CA LEU A 218 -0.32 2.75 12.13
C LEU A 218 -1.07 1.61 12.80
N GLN A 219 -0.62 1.18 13.98
CA GLN A 219 -1.29 0.16 14.77
C GLN A 219 -2.72 0.59 15.12
N ARG A 220 -2.93 1.81 15.62
CA ARG A 220 -4.28 2.31 15.98
C ARG A 220 -5.22 2.42 14.79
N GLN A 221 -4.68 2.73 13.62
CA GLN A 221 -5.48 2.82 12.40
C GLN A 221 -6.04 1.45 11.98
N TYR A 222 -5.20 0.42 12.04
CA TYR A 222 -5.47 -0.87 11.41
C TYR A 222 -5.75 -2.04 12.36
N ASP A 223 -5.46 -1.90 13.65
CA ASP A 223 -5.88 -2.83 14.69
C ASP A 223 -7.40 -2.70 14.91
N ARG A 224 -8.16 -3.43 14.09
CA ARG A 224 -9.63 -3.41 14.02
C ARG A 224 -10.19 -4.81 14.23
N PRO A 225 -10.09 -5.38 15.46
CA PRO A 225 -10.40 -6.78 15.68
C PRO A 225 -11.88 -7.12 15.49
N LEU A 226 -12.81 -6.18 15.75
CA LEU A 226 -14.23 -6.39 15.44
C LEU A 226 -14.46 -6.47 13.92
N ASP A 227 -13.87 -5.57 13.14
CA ASP A 227 -14.01 -5.60 11.67
C ASP A 227 -13.41 -6.90 11.11
N ALA A 228 -12.26 -7.32 11.64
CA ALA A 228 -11.63 -8.59 11.29
C ALA A 228 -12.50 -9.81 11.65
N ALA A 229 -13.18 -9.78 12.79
CA ALA A 229 -14.11 -10.82 13.18
C ALA A 229 -15.34 -10.89 12.26
N LEU A 230 -15.94 -9.73 11.97
CA LEU A 230 -17.10 -9.61 11.07
C LEU A 230 -16.75 -10.10 9.67
N VAL A 231 -15.67 -9.59 9.06
CA VAL A 231 -15.22 -10.03 7.72
C VAL A 231 -14.92 -11.53 7.71
N GLY A 232 -14.29 -12.05 8.77
CA GLY A 232 -14.05 -13.48 8.92
C GLY A 232 -15.35 -14.27 8.86
N TRP A 233 -16.35 -13.90 9.65
CA TRP A 233 -17.58 -14.68 9.73
C TRP A 233 -18.55 -14.44 8.57
N THR A 234 -18.45 -13.33 7.84
CA THR A 234 -19.43 -12.99 6.79
C THR A 234 -18.93 -13.26 5.37
N ARG A 235 -17.66 -13.60 5.20
CA ARG A 235 -17.07 -13.93 3.89
C ARG A 235 -16.44 -15.30 3.92
N SER A 236 -16.58 -16.06 2.83
CA SER A 236 -15.81 -17.29 2.62
C SER A 236 -14.44 -16.97 2.02
N ALA A 237 -13.44 -17.82 2.28
CA ALA A 237 -12.22 -17.80 1.48
C ALA A 237 -12.58 -18.24 0.04
N PRO A 238 -12.30 -17.41 -0.98
CA PRO A 238 -12.66 -17.71 -2.35
C PRO A 238 -11.72 -18.76 -2.94
N ASP A 239 -12.29 -19.72 -3.66
CA ASP A 239 -11.53 -20.54 -4.60
C ASP A 239 -11.11 -19.67 -5.80
N ILE A 240 -9.88 -19.86 -6.28
CA ILE A 240 -9.31 -19.06 -7.37
C ILE A 240 -9.22 -19.94 -8.61
N PRO A 241 -10.03 -19.68 -9.65
CA PRO A 241 -9.89 -20.40 -10.91
C PRO A 241 -8.55 -20.02 -11.56
N LEU A 242 -7.73 -21.02 -11.85
CA LEU A 242 -6.44 -20.88 -12.51
C LEU A 242 -6.48 -21.53 -13.88
N VAL A 243 -5.67 -20.98 -14.79
CA VAL A 243 -5.38 -21.53 -16.11
C VAL A 243 -3.87 -21.62 -16.32
N PHE A 244 -3.44 -22.61 -17.08
CA PHE A 244 -2.02 -22.86 -17.35
C PHE A 244 -1.82 -23.56 -18.69
N ASP A 245 -0.59 -23.44 -19.21
CA ASP A 245 -0.11 -24.28 -20.32
C ASP A 245 0.16 -25.70 -19.79
N PRO A 246 -0.46 -26.76 -20.32
CA PRO A 246 -0.22 -28.15 -19.90
C PRO A 246 1.26 -28.56 -19.93
N GLN A 247 2.09 -27.93 -20.77
CA GLN A 247 3.53 -28.19 -20.83
C GLN A 247 4.31 -27.48 -19.72
N HIS A 248 3.74 -26.43 -19.13
CA HIS A 248 4.36 -25.58 -18.11
C HIS A 248 3.36 -25.28 -16.97
N PRO A 249 2.94 -26.30 -16.19
CA PRO A 249 1.91 -26.14 -15.15
C PRO A 249 2.30 -25.16 -14.03
N LEU A 250 3.60 -24.91 -13.84
CA LEU A 250 4.13 -23.93 -12.87
C LEU A 250 3.80 -22.48 -13.25
N ASP A 251 3.48 -22.22 -14.51
CA ASP A 251 3.14 -20.88 -15.02
C ASP A 251 1.64 -20.57 -14.90
N ALA A 252 0.93 -21.27 -14.02
CA ALA A 252 -0.47 -21.03 -13.74
C ALA A 252 -0.73 -19.61 -13.27
N VAL A 253 -1.82 -19.03 -13.78
CA VAL A 253 -2.29 -17.69 -13.47
C VAL A 253 -3.81 -17.67 -13.29
N PRO A 254 -4.39 -16.67 -12.62
CA PRO A 254 -5.83 -16.54 -12.50
C PRO A 254 -6.54 -16.44 -13.85
N LEU A 255 -7.66 -17.16 -14.00
CA LEU A 255 -8.46 -17.16 -15.23
C LEU A 255 -8.90 -15.74 -15.62
N ALA A 256 -9.44 -14.97 -14.68
CA ALA A 256 -9.88 -13.61 -14.92
C ALA A 256 -8.75 -12.68 -15.39
N TYR A 257 -7.49 -12.98 -15.01
CA TYR A 257 -6.34 -12.25 -15.53
C TYR A 257 -6.12 -12.55 -17.01
N VAL A 258 -6.17 -13.81 -17.42
CA VAL A 258 -6.04 -14.20 -18.84
C VAL A 258 -7.19 -13.68 -19.67
N GLU A 259 -8.43 -13.81 -19.19
CA GLU A 259 -9.61 -13.29 -19.89
C GLU A 259 -9.51 -11.77 -20.11
N ALA A 260 -9.07 -11.02 -19.09
CA ALA A 260 -8.85 -9.58 -19.24
C ALA A 260 -7.75 -9.27 -20.27
N GLN A 261 -6.67 -10.06 -20.32
CA GLN A 261 -5.62 -9.88 -21.32
C GLN A 261 -6.11 -10.20 -22.73
N MET A 262 -6.91 -11.25 -22.89
CA MET A 262 -7.44 -11.73 -24.18
C MET A 262 -8.62 -10.89 -24.72
N ALA A 263 -9.38 -10.25 -23.83
CA ALA A 263 -10.52 -9.40 -24.21
C ALA A 263 -10.08 -8.07 -24.85
N GLU A 264 -8.86 -7.62 -24.56
CA GLU A 264 -8.32 -6.37 -25.08
C GLU A 264 -7.63 -6.59 -26.43
N SER A 265 -8.32 -6.26 -27.53
CA SER A 265 -7.73 -6.33 -28.86
C SER A 265 -6.56 -5.34 -29.02
N PRO A 266 -5.46 -5.71 -29.69
CA PRO A 266 -4.38 -4.78 -29.97
C PRO A 266 -4.89 -3.63 -30.85
N PHE A 267 -4.78 -2.39 -30.35
CA PHE A 267 -5.22 -1.19 -31.07
C PHE A 267 -4.14 -0.68 -32.03
N TRP A 268 -3.85 -1.47 -33.06
CA TRP A 268 -2.76 -1.18 -34.02
C TRP A 268 -2.81 0.21 -34.64
N ILE A 269 -4.00 0.74 -34.92
CA ILE A 269 -4.15 2.10 -35.46
C ILE A 269 -3.61 3.14 -34.49
N ILE A 270 -4.00 3.06 -33.21
CA ILE A 270 -3.54 3.99 -32.16
C ILE A 270 -2.04 3.79 -31.91
N THR A 271 -1.57 2.54 -31.85
CA THR A 271 -0.15 2.21 -31.73
C THR A 271 0.68 2.84 -32.86
N ILE A 272 0.22 2.78 -34.11
CA ILE A 272 0.94 3.37 -35.25
C ILE A 272 0.96 4.90 -35.15
N ILE A 273 -0.17 5.53 -34.78
CA ILE A 273 -0.25 6.99 -34.64
C ILE A 273 0.65 7.47 -33.50
N ILE A 274 0.48 6.91 -32.30
CA ILE A 274 1.25 7.28 -31.11
C ILE A 274 2.73 6.93 -31.31
N GLY A 275 3.02 5.73 -31.81
CA GLY A 275 4.37 5.28 -32.09
C GLY A 275 5.06 6.12 -33.15
N GLY A 276 4.34 6.56 -34.19
CA GLY A 276 4.84 7.45 -35.24
C GLY A 276 5.20 8.83 -34.68
N VAL A 277 4.34 9.42 -33.85
CA VAL A 277 4.63 10.69 -33.15
C VAL A 277 5.82 10.52 -32.21
N GLY A 278 5.81 9.48 -31.37
CA GLY A 278 6.89 9.18 -30.44
C GLY A 278 8.24 8.99 -31.15
N LEU A 279 8.26 8.26 -32.26
CA LEU A 279 9.45 8.04 -33.08
C LEU A 279 9.96 9.34 -33.72
N PHE A 280 9.06 10.17 -34.26
CA PHE A 280 9.43 11.46 -34.81
C PHE A 280 10.07 12.38 -33.75
N VAL A 281 9.41 12.52 -32.60
CA VAL A 281 9.90 13.32 -31.47
C VAL A 281 11.22 12.75 -30.92
N TRP A 282 11.36 11.42 -30.87
CA TRP A 282 12.60 10.75 -30.47
C TRP A 282 13.77 11.11 -31.39
N LEU A 283 13.56 11.03 -32.72
CA LEU A 283 14.59 11.34 -33.70
C LEU A 283 15.02 12.81 -33.63
N GLU A 284 14.08 13.73 -33.46
CA GLU A 284 14.39 15.17 -33.29
C GLU A 284 15.10 15.45 -31.96
N GLY A 285 14.66 14.85 -30.85
CA GLY A 285 15.33 14.94 -29.56
C GLY A 285 16.77 14.40 -29.60
N MET A 286 16.97 13.26 -30.27
CA MET A 286 18.30 12.70 -30.47
C MET A 286 19.16 13.59 -31.36
N ARG A 287 18.63 14.16 -32.46
CA ARG A 287 19.37 15.12 -33.29
C ARG A 287 19.83 16.35 -32.49
N LEU A 288 18.97 16.85 -31.60
CA LEU A 288 19.31 17.97 -30.71
C LEU A 288 20.43 17.59 -29.71
N LEU A 289 20.34 16.40 -29.10
CA LEU A 289 21.30 15.91 -28.11
C LEU A 289 22.67 15.58 -28.73
N VAL A 290 22.65 14.94 -29.90
CA VAL A 290 23.81 14.33 -30.56
C VAL A 290 24.50 15.34 -31.49
N GLY A 291 23.78 16.37 -31.96
CA GLY A 291 24.34 17.45 -32.76
C GLY A 291 24.93 16.96 -34.09
N ASN A 292 26.14 17.43 -34.41
CA ASN A 292 26.79 17.25 -35.72
C ASN A 292 27.53 15.91 -35.90
N LEU A 293 27.08 14.83 -35.25
CA LEU A 293 27.65 13.51 -35.46
C LEU A 293 27.40 13.01 -36.89
N SER A 294 28.25 12.10 -37.36
CA SER A 294 28.06 11.49 -38.68
C SER A 294 26.66 10.86 -38.73
N ARG A 295 25.98 11.02 -39.88
CA ARG A 295 24.59 10.55 -40.06
C ARG A 295 24.43 9.08 -39.65
N GLY A 296 25.41 8.24 -39.95
CA GLY A 296 25.42 6.83 -39.56
C GLY A 296 25.44 6.61 -38.04
N LEU A 297 26.34 7.29 -37.32
CA LEU A 297 26.47 7.13 -35.87
C LEU A 297 25.26 7.73 -35.12
N GLY A 298 24.74 8.88 -35.58
CA GLY A 298 23.54 9.48 -35.01
C GLY A 298 22.30 8.60 -35.19
N LEU A 299 22.17 7.94 -36.35
CA LEU A 299 21.07 7.03 -36.62
C LEU A 299 21.19 5.72 -35.82
N MET A 300 22.41 5.20 -35.65
CA MET A 300 22.69 4.05 -34.77
C MET A 300 22.31 4.34 -33.32
N LEU A 301 22.74 5.49 -32.79
CA LEU A 301 22.40 5.92 -31.42
C LEU A 301 20.90 6.16 -31.23
N ALA A 302 20.17 6.53 -32.27
CA ALA A 302 18.72 6.69 -32.21
C ALA A 302 17.96 5.36 -32.31
N LEU A 303 18.45 4.40 -33.10
CA LEU A 303 17.78 3.11 -33.33
C LEU A 303 18.04 2.07 -32.25
N VAL A 304 19.25 2.02 -31.67
CA VAL A 304 19.59 1.02 -30.64
C VAL A 304 18.62 1.05 -29.46
N PRO A 305 18.26 2.22 -28.90
CA PRO A 305 17.24 2.31 -27.87
C PRO A 305 15.90 1.78 -28.37
N LEU A 306 15.45 2.12 -29.58
CA LEU A 306 14.17 1.65 -30.11
C LEU A 306 14.09 0.11 -30.20
N ILE A 307 15.18 -0.56 -30.57
CA ILE A 307 15.24 -2.03 -30.58
C ILE A 307 15.14 -2.58 -29.16
N ALA A 308 15.74 -1.89 -28.19
CA ALA A 308 15.70 -2.25 -26.79
C ALA A 308 14.38 -1.83 -26.09
N LEU A 309 13.37 -1.30 -26.80
CA LEU A 309 12.07 -0.86 -26.22
C LEU A 309 11.46 -1.85 -25.22
N PRO A 310 11.44 -3.17 -25.49
CA PRO A 310 10.90 -4.13 -24.53
C PRO A 310 11.62 -4.11 -23.17
N TRP A 311 12.93 -3.82 -23.17
CA TRP A 311 13.78 -3.84 -21.98
C TRP A 311 13.90 -2.48 -21.29
N TRP A 312 14.09 -1.38 -22.04
CA TRP A 312 14.19 -0.07 -21.40
C TRP A 312 12.84 0.56 -21.09
N GLY A 313 11.71 0.14 -21.69
CA GLY A 313 10.39 0.63 -21.28
C GLY A 313 10.13 0.42 -19.79
N GLU A 314 10.58 -0.70 -19.24
CA GLU A 314 10.50 -1.00 -17.80
C GLU A 314 11.50 -0.20 -16.96
N ASN A 315 12.66 0.13 -17.53
CA ASN A 315 13.74 0.84 -16.85
C ASN A 315 13.75 2.36 -17.12
N PHE A 316 12.84 2.85 -17.97
CA PHE A 316 12.84 4.23 -18.45
C PHE A 316 12.64 5.24 -17.32
N PRO A 317 11.67 5.07 -16.40
CA PRO A 317 11.49 6.01 -15.31
C PRO A 317 12.75 6.14 -14.45
N ARG A 318 13.42 5.00 -14.19
CA ARG A 318 14.69 4.97 -13.45
C ARG A 318 15.78 5.70 -14.24
N PHE A 319 15.88 5.49 -15.54
CA PHE A 319 16.88 6.20 -16.34
C PHE A 319 16.64 7.73 -16.33
N ILE A 320 15.40 8.16 -16.53
CA ILE A 320 15.04 9.59 -16.48
C ILE A 320 15.27 10.17 -15.08
N SER A 321 15.02 9.42 -14.00
CA SER A 321 15.28 9.92 -12.64
C SER A 321 16.75 10.21 -12.37
N HIS A 322 17.69 9.51 -13.03
CA HIS A 322 19.12 9.84 -12.98
C HIS A 322 19.47 11.13 -13.72
N LEU A 323 18.68 11.51 -14.75
CA LEU A 323 18.85 12.78 -15.47
C LEU A 323 18.17 13.94 -14.75
N ASN A 324 16.97 13.71 -14.22
CA ASN A 324 16.20 14.64 -13.41
C ASN A 324 15.17 13.88 -12.55
N ALA A 325 15.34 13.90 -11.22
CA ALA A 325 14.50 13.16 -10.29
C ALA A 325 13.00 13.52 -10.38
N GLN A 326 12.69 14.82 -10.57
CA GLN A 326 11.30 15.30 -10.63
C GLN A 326 10.58 14.84 -11.91
N VAL A 327 11.26 14.91 -13.06
CA VAL A 327 10.72 14.39 -14.33
C VAL A 327 10.58 12.87 -14.26
N GLY A 328 11.56 12.18 -13.67
CA GLY A 328 11.50 10.73 -13.47
C GLY A 328 10.30 10.29 -12.61
N GLN A 329 10.01 11.03 -11.54
CA GLN A 329 8.82 10.80 -10.70
C GLN A 329 7.51 11.03 -11.48
N MET A 330 7.41 12.11 -12.26
CA MET A 330 6.22 12.40 -13.07
C MET A 330 6.00 11.34 -14.16
N VAL A 331 7.06 10.95 -14.87
CA VAL A 331 7.04 9.89 -15.90
C VAL A 331 6.68 8.54 -15.25
N GLY A 332 7.26 8.25 -14.08
CA GLY A 332 6.96 7.04 -13.32
C GLY A 332 5.50 6.98 -12.87
N ALA A 333 4.95 8.08 -12.36
CA ALA A 333 3.54 8.18 -11.98
C ALA A 333 2.61 8.01 -13.19
N PHE A 334 2.92 8.68 -14.31
CA PHE A 334 2.12 8.56 -15.53
C PHE A 334 2.13 7.14 -16.12
N LEU A 335 3.32 6.52 -16.23
CA LEU A 335 3.42 5.14 -16.71
C LEU A 335 2.81 4.15 -15.70
N SER A 336 2.94 4.41 -14.40
CA SER A 336 2.22 3.67 -13.35
C SER A 336 0.72 3.79 -13.50
N ASP A 337 0.16 4.93 -13.89
CA ASP A 337 -1.30 5.07 -14.08
C ASP A 337 -1.78 4.36 -15.35
N VAL A 338 -0.99 4.39 -16.43
CA VAL A 338 -1.29 3.68 -17.69
C VAL A 338 -1.30 2.16 -17.47
N ASP A 339 -0.47 1.66 -16.56
CA ASP A 339 -0.28 0.22 -16.32
C ASP A 339 -0.97 -0.30 -15.04
N GLY A 340 -1.26 0.62 -14.11
CA GLY A 340 -1.51 0.36 -12.69
C GLY A 340 -2.88 -0.23 -12.37
N SER A 341 -3.81 -0.23 -13.33
CA SER A 341 -5.06 -0.96 -13.16
C SER A 341 -4.96 -2.44 -13.59
N THR A 342 -3.87 -2.83 -14.28
CA THR A 342 -3.81 -4.10 -15.02
C THR A 342 -2.58 -4.97 -14.77
N ARG A 343 -1.66 -4.65 -13.85
CA ARG A 343 -0.54 -5.56 -13.55
C ARG A 343 -0.85 -6.51 -12.40
N LEU A 344 -0.75 -7.80 -12.69
CA LEU A 344 -0.60 -8.86 -11.70
C LEU A 344 0.86 -9.30 -11.78
N LEU A 345 1.63 -9.08 -10.72
CA LEU A 345 2.97 -9.63 -10.64
C LEU A 345 2.86 -11.11 -10.24
N VAL A 346 3.33 -11.99 -11.12
CA VAL A 346 3.34 -13.43 -10.92
C VAL A 346 4.78 -13.87 -10.67
N THR A 347 5.06 -14.46 -9.52
CA THR A 347 6.40 -14.93 -9.16
C THR A 347 6.34 -16.25 -8.39
N ASP A 348 7.49 -16.89 -8.22
CA ASP A 348 7.64 -17.88 -7.15
C ASP A 348 7.46 -17.20 -5.79
N ARG A 349 7.07 -18.00 -4.79
CA ARG A 349 6.90 -17.55 -3.40
C ARG A 349 8.14 -16.80 -2.90
N GLU A 350 9.32 -17.36 -3.12
CA GLU A 350 10.60 -16.84 -2.61
C GLU A 350 10.96 -15.44 -3.17
N HIS A 351 10.41 -15.11 -4.34
CA HIS A 351 10.68 -13.87 -5.07
C HIS A 351 9.56 -12.83 -4.91
N ALA A 352 8.51 -13.16 -4.15
CA ALA A 352 7.38 -12.26 -4.00
C ALA A 352 7.78 -10.99 -3.20
N PRO A 353 7.25 -9.82 -3.57
CA PRO A 353 7.50 -8.57 -2.85
C PRO A 353 7.31 -8.70 -1.34
N MET A 354 8.34 -8.29 -0.60
CA MET A 354 8.37 -8.29 0.86
C MET A 354 8.10 -9.66 1.52
N VAL A 355 8.29 -10.78 0.81
CA VAL A 355 7.99 -12.12 1.37
C VAL A 355 8.79 -12.43 2.64
N ASN A 356 10.06 -12.04 2.67
CA ASN A 356 10.99 -12.24 3.79
C ASN A 356 11.17 -10.98 4.66
N ALA A 357 10.27 -9.99 4.53
CA ALA A 357 10.37 -8.74 5.25
C ALA A 357 9.76 -8.82 6.66
N GLN A 358 9.81 -7.73 7.42
CA GLN A 358 9.23 -7.68 8.76
C GLN A 358 7.70 -7.73 8.70
N ARG A 359 7.12 -8.58 9.53
CA ARG A 359 5.68 -8.86 9.57
C ARG A 359 5.04 -8.08 10.71
N LEU A 360 4.10 -7.19 10.37
CA LEU A 360 3.19 -6.58 11.33
C LEU A 360 1.86 -7.30 11.27
N ILE A 361 1.55 -8.02 12.34
CA ILE A 361 0.30 -8.75 12.52
C ILE A 361 -0.33 -8.27 13.82
N TRP A 362 -1.58 -7.88 13.76
CA TRP A 362 -2.34 -7.42 14.92
C TRP A 362 -3.40 -8.46 15.27
N THR A 363 -3.05 -9.36 16.17
CA THR A 363 -4.02 -10.31 16.74
C THR A 363 -4.69 -9.70 17.96
N ALA A 364 -5.99 -9.95 18.14
CA ALA A 364 -6.75 -9.45 19.30
C ALA A 364 -6.06 -9.66 20.65
N LYS A 365 -5.28 -10.74 20.81
CA LYS A 365 -4.58 -11.11 22.04
C LYS A 365 -3.27 -10.35 22.28
N GLN A 366 -2.70 -9.74 21.25
CA GLN A 366 -1.38 -9.09 21.30
C GLN A 366 -1.46 -7.56 21.11
N THR A 367 -2.67 -7.03 20.93
CA THR A 367 -2.86 -5.64 20.54
C THR A 367 -3.44 -4.78 21.66
N MET A 368 -3.87 -3.55 21.35
CA MET A 368 -4.38 -2.64 22.36
C MET A 368 -5.71 -3.12 22.97
N TYR A 369 -6.37 -4.08 22.32
CA TYR A 369 -7.60 -4.72 22.78
C TYR A 369 -7.36 -6.04 23.53
N ALA A 370 -6.10 -6.40 23.81
CA ALA A 370 -5.76 -7.65 24.53
C ALA A 370 -6.46 -7.76 25.89
N ASP A 371 -6.67 -6.64 26.56
CA ASP A 371 -7.31 -6.56 27.88
C ASP A 371 -8.84 -6.52 27.86
N THR A 372 -9.45 -6.40 26.68
CA THR A 372 -10.90 -6.33 26.45
C THR A 372 -11.35 -7.40 25.45
N PHE A 373 -11.38 -7.10 24.15
CA PHE A 373 -11.80 -8.05 23.11
C PHE A 373 -10.95 -9.33 23.11
N GLY A 374 -9.63 -9.20 23.31
CA GLY A 374 -8.70 -10.34 23.36
C GLY A 374 -8.87 -11.26 24.56
N ARG A 375 -9.64 -10.87 25.59
CA ARG A 375 -9.99 -11.73 26.73
C ARG A 375 -11.22 -12.60 26.48
N MET A 376 -11.98 -12.30 25.43
CA MET A 376 -13.16 -13.08 25.07
C MET A 376 -12.75 -14.30 24.26
N HIS A 377 -13.41 -15.42 24.52
CA HIS A 377 -13.22 -16.65 23.77
C HIS A 377 -14.28 -16.75 22.68
N PHE A 378 -13.87 -16.62 21.43
CA PHE A 378 -14.75 -16.81 20.30
C PHE A 378 -14.58 -18.22 19.73
N THR A 379 -15.59 -18.70 19.02
CA THR A 379 -15.52 -19.97 18.29
C THR A 379 -16.23 -19.78 16.98
N ALA A 380 -15.62 -20.28 15.90
CA ALA A 380 -16.19 -20.20 14.58
C ALA A 380 -17.60 -20.82 14.56
N PRO A 381 -18.60 -20.12 14.02
CA PRO A 381 -19.92 -20.68 13.77
C PRO A 381 -19.85 -21.92 12.88
N THR A 382 -20.75 -22.89 13.10
CA THR A 382 -20.75 -24.15 12.33
C THR A 382 -21.04 -23.96 10.84
N SER A 383 -21.72 -22.88 10.47
CA SER A 383 -22.03 -22.54 9.08
C SER A 383 -21.52 -21.13 8.77
N LEU A 384 -20.50 -21.07 7.91
CA LEU A 384 -19.99 -19.84 7.31
C LEU A 384 -20.27 -19.85 5.81
N PRO A 385 -20.52 -18.70 5.15
CA PRO A 385 -20.57 -17.36 5.72
C PRO A 385 -21.90 -17.07 6.42
N LEU A 386 -21.89 -16.18 7.41
CA LEU A 386 -23.07 -15.65 8.06
C LEU A 386 -23.56 -14.36 7.37
N PRO A 387 -24.88 -14.05 7.45
CA PRO A 387 -25.36 -12.70 7.22
C PRO A 387 -24.71 -11.70 8.18
N ASP A 388 -24.42 -10.51 7.69
CA ASP A 388 -23.72 -9.44 8.42
C ASP A 388 -24.35 -9.14 9.80
N ASP A 389 -25.66 -8.90 9.86
CA ASP A 389 -26.39 -8.63 11.11
C ASP A 389 -26.29 -9.80 12.10
N LEU A 390 -26.35 -11.04 11.59
CA LEU A 390 -26.28 -12.24 12.42
C LEU A 390 -24.88 -12.43 13.03
N ALA A 391 -23.82 -12.10 12.29
CA ALA A 391 -22.45 -12.16 12.81
C ALA A 391 -22.26 -11.20 13.99
N LEU A 392 -22.66 -9.93 13.85
CA LEU A 392 -22.57 -8.95 14.94
C LEU A 392 -23.41 -9.36 16.16
N LYS A 393 -24.63 -9.87 15.91
CA LYS A 393 -25.51 -10.38 16.96
C LYS A 393 -24.85 -11.53 17.74
N LEU A 394 -24.34 -12.54 17.05
CA LEU A 394 -23.69 -13.70 17.69
C LEU A 394 -22.42 -13.30 18.46
N LEU A 395 -21.62 -12.37 17.94
CA LEU A 395 -20.48 -11.81 18.65
C LEU A 395 -20.93 -11.13 19.96
N SER A 396 -21.97 -10.30 19.92
CA SER A 396 -22.50 -9.62 21.11
C SER A 396 -23.12 -10.58 22.12
N GLU A 397 -23.86 -11.60 21.67
CA GLU A 397 -24.44 -12.65 22.52
C GLU A 397 -23.34 -13.49 23.21
N THR A 398 -22.27 -13.81 22.48
CA THR A 398 -21.10 -14.52 23.00
C THR A 398 -20.40 -13.71 24.09
N VAL A 399 -20.15 -12.42 23.84
CA VAL A 399 -19.56 -11.51 24.83
C VAL A 399 -20.48 -11.37 26.04
N THR A 400 -21.78 -11.20 25.84
CA THR A 400 -22.77 -11.05 26.93
C THR A 400 -22.79 -12.30 27.81
N THR A 401 -22.80 -13.48 27.21
CA THR A 401 -22.77 -14.76 27.95
C THR A 401 -21.51 -14.91 28.78
N GLN A 402 -20.34 -14.60 28.22
CA GLN A 402 -19.07 -14.65 28.94
C GLN A 402 -18.99 -13.61 30.06
N MET A 403 -19.51 -12.40 29.82
CA MET A 403 -19.59 -11.37 30.84
C MET A 403 -20.42 -11.82 32.05
N ARG A 404 -21.55 -12.48 31.85
CA ARG A 404 -22.36 -13.03 32.96
C ARG A 404 -21.63 -14.12 33.75
N ALA A 405 -20.73 -14.87 33.10
CA ALA A 405 -19.98 -15.93 33.74
C ALA A 405 -18.81 -15.42 34.62
N LEU A 406 -18.36 -14.18 34.40
CA LEU A 406 -17.34 -13.54 35.24
C LEU A 406 -17.90 -13.18 36.62
N ASN A 407 -17.04 -13.15 37.63
CA ASN A 407 -17.46 -12.64 38.93
C ASN A 407 -17.66 -11.10 38.90
N VAL A 408 -18.37 -10.56 39.89
CA VAL A 408 -18.73 -9.14 39.97
C VAL A 408 -17.51 -8.21 39.82
N GLY A 409 -16.39 -8.54 40.49
CA GLY A 409 -15.17 -7.75 40.43
C GLY A 409 -14.53 -7.75 39.04
N GLU A 410 -14.54 -8.89 38.36
CA GLU A 410 -14.03 -9.05 36.99
C GLU A 410 -14.89 -8.32 35.96
N GLN A 411 -16.22 -8.39 36.10
CA GLN A 411 -17.15 -7.63 35.25
C GLN A 411 -16.93 -6.12 35.40
N ALA A 412 -16.83 -5.64 36.65
CA ALA A 412 -16.56 -4.22 36.93
C ALA A 412 -15.20 -3.79 36.35
N ALA A 413 -14.17 -4.62 36.50
CA ALA A 413 -12.85 -4.37 35.93
C ALA A 413 -12.87 -4.34 34.39
N MET A 414 -13.67 -5.19 33.75
CA MET A 414 -13.85 -5.18 32.29
C MET A 414 -14.50 -3.87 31.81
N TYR A 415 -15.60 -3.43 32.45
CA TYR A 415 -16.23 -2.15 32.10
C TYR A 415 -15.30 -0.95 32.32
N ALA A 416 -14.47 -0.97 33.37
CA ALA A 416 -13.46 0.07 33.58
C ALA A 416 -12.36 0.08 32.50
N ARG A 417 -11.98 -1.09 31.96
CA ARG A 417 -11.05 -1.19 30.83
C ARG A 417 -11.69 -0.69 29.54
N LEU A 418 -12.94 -1.06 29.25
CA LEU A 418 -13.68 -0.57 28.09
C LEU A 418 -13.91 0.95 28.13
N GLN A 419 -14.19 1.50 29.31
CA GLN A 419 -14.26 2.95 29.52
C GLN A 419 -12.92 3.60 29.14
N ARG A 420 -11.81 3.08 29.65
CA ARG A 420 -10.46 3.57 29.33
C ARG A 420 -10.14 3.44 27.84
N ASP A 421 -10.53 2.33 27.23
CA ASP A 421 -10.36 2.10 25.79
C ASP A 421 -11.10 3.18 25.00
N LYS A 422 -12.34 3.50 25.39
CA LYS A 422 -13.12 4.58 24.78
C LYS A 422 -12.53 5.96 25.00
N GLU A 423 -12.10 6.27 26.22
CA GLU A 423 -11.42 7.54 26.54
C GLU A 423 -10.11 7.69 25.76
N ASN A 424 -9.49 6.56 25.43
CA ASN A 424 -8.33 6.46 24.55
C ASN A 424 -8.70 6.35 23.05
N ASP A 425 -9.97 6.63 22.70
CA ASP A 425 -10.55 6.58 21.36
C ASP A 425 -10.21 5.30 20.58
N ARG A 426 -10.21 4.17 21.29
CA ARG A 426 -10.17 2.82 20.73
C ARG A 426 -11.61 2.45 20.35
N LEU A 427 -11.84 2.20 19.06
CA LEU A 427 -13.17 2.20 18.47
C LEU A 427 -13.68 0.80 18.15
N GLY A 428 -15.01 0.63 18.23
CA GLY A 428 -15.76 -0.46 17.60
C GLY A 428 -16.05 -1.64 18.53
N VAL A 429 -15.07 -2.11 19.29
CA VAL A 429 -15.27 -3.29 20.16
C VAL A 429 -16.24 -3.04 21.32
N ASP A 430 -16.41 -1.78 21.72
CA ASP A 430 -17.33 -1.35 22.78
C ASP A 430 -18.78 -1.77 22.49
N LEU A 431 -19.17 -1.75 21.22
CA LEU A 431 -20.50 -2.14 20.76
C LEU A 431 -20.90 -3.55 21.22
N LEU A 432 -19.95 -4.50 21.26
CA LEU A 432 -20.23 -5.88 21.67
C LEU A 432 -20.66 -6.01 23.13
N PHE A 433 -20.27 -5.05 23.97
CA PHE A 433 -20.50 -5.07 25.43
C PHE A 433 -21.74 -4.29 25.86
N PHE A 434 -22.41 -3.58 24.94
CA PHE A 434 -23.57 -2.73 25.28
C PHE A 434 -24.73 -3.53 25.85
N THR A 435 -25.02 -4.70 25.29
CA THR A 435 -26.08 -5.60 25.79
C THR A 435 -25.80 -6.06 27.22
N ALA A 436 -24.57 -6.49 27.51
CA ALA A 436 -24.15 -6.91 28.85
C ALA A 436 -24.24 -5.76 29.87
N ALA A 437 -23.79 -4.55 29.49
CA ALA A 437 -23.86 -3.39 30.36
C ALA A 437 -25.31 -2.95 30.61
N ARG A 438 -26.16 -3.04 29.59
CA ARG A 438 -27.61 -2.78 29.70
C ARG A 438 -28.26 -3.72 30.73
N GLU A 439 -27.96 -5.02 30.68
CA GLU A 439 -28.51 -6.00 31.64
C GLU A 439 -28.17 -5.64 33.08
N VAL A 440 -26.92 -5.26 33.35
CA VAL A 440 -26.47 -4.79 34.67
C VAL A 440 -27.25 -3.55 35.13
N LEU A 441 -27.55 -2.61 34.23
CA LEU A 441 -28.27 -1.38 34.59
C LEU A 441 -29.79 -1.56 34.72
N LEU A 442 -30.35 -2.64 34.19
CA LEU A 442 -31.76 -2.99 34.35
C LEU A 442 -32.00 -3.89 35.58
N ASP A 443 -30.97 -4.54 36.09
CA ASP A 443 -31.07 -5.38 37.30
C ASP A 443 -31.16 -4.51 38.56
N THR A 444 -32.33 -4.55 39.22
CA THR A 444 -32.60 -3.83 40.48
C THR A 444 -31.81 -4.36 41.67
N HIS A 445 -31.16 -5.52 41.52
CA HIS A 445 -30.36 -6.18 42.55
C HIS A 445 -28.87 -6.22 42.23
N ALA A 446 -28.43 -5.55 41.15
CA ALA A 446 -27.03 -5.49 40.79
C ALA A 446 -26.16 -4.91 41.92
N ASP A 447 -24.95 -5.45 42.06
CA ASP A 447 -23.96 -4.90 42.99
C ASP A 447 -23.69 -3.41 42.67
N PRO A 448 -23.68 -2.51 43.67
CA PRO A 448 -23.52 -1.07 43.43
C PRO A 448 -22.24 -0.69 42.67
N ALA A 449 -21.13 -1.39 42.89
CA ALA A 449 -19.87 -1.11 42.22
C ALA A 449 -19.91 -1.56 40.75
N LEU A 450 -20.53 -2.71 40.48
CA LEU A 450 -20.76 -3.20 39.12
C LEU A 450 -21.71 -2.28 38.35
N TYR A 451 -22.84 -1.91 38.95
CA TYR A 451 -23.80 -0.96 38.38
C TYR A 451 -23.12 0.36 37.99
N GLN A 452 -22.33 0.92 38.91
CA GLN A 452 -21.63 2.18 38.65
C GLN A 452 -20.57 2.06 37.55
N SER A 453 -19.88 0.92 37.46
CA SER A 453 -18.88 0.66 36.42
C SER A 453 -19.53 0.53 35.04
N ALA A 454 -20.61 -0.24 34.92
CA ALA A 454 -21.39 -0.38 33.68
C ALA A 454 -21.97 0.98 33.23
N ARG A 455 -22.47 1.77 34.18
CA ARG A 455 -22.97 3.13 33.91
C ARG A 455 -21.88 4.05 33.36
N ARG A 456 -20.70 4.08 33.99
CA ARG A 456 -19.58 4.93 33.53
C ARG A 456 -19.11 4.52 32.14
N PHE A 457 -18.99 3.21 31.89
CA PHE A 457 -18.68 2.69 30.58
C PHE A 457 -19.69 3.17 29.51
N LEU A 458 -20.99 2.94 29.69
CA LEU A 458 -21.99 3.34 28.70
C LEU A 458 -22.06 4.86 28.52
N VAL A 459 -21.93 5.64 29.60
CA VAL A 459 -21.85 7.10 29.49
C VAL A 459 -20.65 7.51 28.64
N ALA A 460 -19.46 6.96 28.91
CA ALA A 460 -18.27 7.27 28.12
C ALA A 460 -18.42 6.84 26.65
N ALA A 461 -18.91 5.62 26.41
CA ALA A 461 -19.13 5.04 25.08
C ALA A 461 -20.05 5.90 24.20
N LEU A 462 -21.09 6.46 24.80
CA LEU A 462 -22.15 7.15 24.08
C LEU A 462 -21.99 8.68 24.05
N THR A 463 -21.26 9.29 25.01
CA THR A 463 -21.10 10.76 25.07
C THR A 463 -19.79 11.28 24.51
N ALA A 464 -18.77 10.43 24.38
CA ALA A 464 -17.50 10.83 23.78
C ALA A 464 -17.73 11.26 22.31
N PRO A 465 -17.16 12.40 21.87
CA PRO A 465 -17.18 12.81 20.48
C PRO A 465 -16.40 11.79 19.67
N SER A 466 -17.10 10.81 19.13
CA SER A 466 -16.58 9.95 18.09
C SER A 466 -17.08 10.53 16.78
N GLU A 467 -16.16 10.84 15.86
CA GLU A 467 -16.56 10.81 14.45
C GLU A 467 -17.25 9.47 14.21
N PRO A 468 -18.34 9.40 13.43
CA PRO A 468 -18.97 8.13 13.09
C PRO A 468 -17.99 7.37 12.19
N ARG A 469 -17.00 6.73 12.79
CA ARG A 469 -16.12 5.73 12.20
C ARG A 469 -16.54 4.36 12.71
N TYR A 470 -17.85 4.13 12.78
CA TYR A 470 -18.32 2.76 12.59
C TYR A 470 -17.88 2.38 11.18
N SER A 471 -17.11 1.31 11.05
CA SER A 471 -16.53 0.90 9.77
C SER A 471 -17.66 0.71 8.74
N VAL A 472 -17.33 0.81 7.45
CA VAL A 472 -18.24 0.48 6.35
C VAL A 472 -18.79 -0.96 6.48
N VAL A 473 -18.17 -1.79 7.32
CA VAL A 473 -18.51 -3.19 7.56
C VAL A 473 -19.57 -3.36 8.65
N MET A 474 -19.88 -2.34 9.46
CA MET A 474 -20.87 -2.52 10.52
C MET A 474 -22.29 -2.67 9.98
N PRO A 475 -23.02 -3.75 10.32
CA PRO A 475 -24.38 -3.97 9.86
C PRO A 475 -25.30 -2.88 10.43
N PRO A 476 -25.93 -2.02 9.59
CA PRO A 476 -26.65 -0.84 10.07
C PRO A 476 -27.89 -1.22 10.90
N GLN A 477 -28.56 -2.33 10.56
CA GLN A 477 -29.76 -2.77 11.26
C GLN A 477 -29.42 -3.28 12.66
N GLN A 478 -28.50 -4.23 12.79
CA GLN A 478 -28.12 -4.77 14.10
C GLN A 478 -27.49 -3.69 15.00
N THR A 479 -26.68 -2.80 14.45
CA THR A 479 -26.14 -1.65 15.21
C THR A 479 -27.28 -0.76 15.71
N ALA A 480 -28.25 -0.42 14.87
CA ALA A 480 -29.42 0.36 15.29
C ALA A 480 -30.26 -0.36 16.36
N GLU A 481 -30.45 -1.68 16.26
CA GLU A 481 -31.16 -2.48 17.28
C GLU A 481 -30.45 -2.43 18.64
N ILE A 482 -29.12 -2.58 18.66
CA ILE A 482 -28.32 -2.46 19.88
C ILE A 482 -28.50 -1.07 20.49
N PHE A 483 -28.35 0.01 19.71
CA PHE A 483 -28.54 1.37 20.21
C PHE A 483 -29.96 1.64 20.71
N CYS A 484 -30.98 1.22 19.96
CA CYS A 484 -32.37 1.39 20.37
C CYS A 484 -32.71 0.59 21.64
N SER A 485 -32.04 -0.53 21.89
CA SER A 485 -32.25 -1.28 23.15
C SER A 485 -31.81 -0.48 24.39
N LEU A 486 -30.87 0.45 24.25
CA LEU A 486 -30.36 1.27 25.36
C LEU A 486 -31.39 2.31 25.83
N THR A 487 -32.47 2.55 25.08
CA THR A 487 -33.49 3.53 25.45
C THR A 487 -34.31 3.17 26.68
N ASP A 488 -34.29 1.88 27.06
CA ASP A 488 -34.99 1.40 28.25
C ASP A 488 -34.21 1.62 29.56
N ILE A 489 -32.94 2.03 29.49
CA ILE A 489 -32.09 2.16 30.67
C ILE A 489 -32.57 3.35 31.51
N PRO A 490 -32.80 3.20 32.84
CA PRO A 490 -33.28 4.25 33.73
C PRO A 490 -32.19 5.29 34.11
N VAL A 491 -31.33 5.66 33.16
CA VAL A 491 -30.26 6.64 33.33
C VAL A 491 -30.47 7.76 32.33
N GLY A 492 -30.92 8.93 32.79
CA GLY A 492 -31.35 10.03 31.92
C GLY A 492 -30.34 10.49 30.87
N VAL A 493 -29.03 10.41 31.14
CA VAL A 493 -27.95 10.75 30.18
C VAL A 493 -27.86 9.74 29.04
N ILE A 494 -28.17 8.47 29.32
CA ILE A 494 -28.20 7.40 28.34
C ILE A 494 -29.57 7.49 27.63
N ALA A 495 -30.67 7.41 28.37
CA ALA A 495 -32.05 7.36 27.88
C ALA A 495 -32.47 8.48 26.89
N ASN A 496 -31.85 9.66 26.96
CA ASN A 496 -32.27 10.85 26.22
C ASN A 496 -31.22 11.35 25.22
N MET A 497 -30.41 10.45 24.64
CA MET A 497 -29.41 10.88 23.67
C MET A 497 -30.04 11.45 22.40
N PRO A 498 -29.58 12.63 21.92
CA PRO A 498 -30.09 13.25 20.70
C PRO A 498 -29.98 12.37 19.45
N SER A 499 -29.01 11.44 19.42
CA SER A 499 -28.76 10.51 18.31
C SER A 499 -29.84 9.45 18.15
N TRP A 500 -30.79 9.32 19.09
CA TRP A 500 -31.78 8.24 19.11
C TRP A 500 -33.11 8.57 18.43
N LYS A 501 -33.18 9.67 17.66
CA LYS A 501 -34.40 10.11 16.97
C LYS A 501 -35.00 9.07 16.00
N GLY A 502 -34.26 8.03 15.64
CA GLY A 502 -34.74 6.89 14.81
C GLY A 502 -35.26 5.67 15.59
N CYS A 503 -35.22 5.69 16.93
CA CYS A 503 -35.61 4.56 17.78
C CYS A 503 -37.05 4.62 18.30
N ASP A 504 -37.88 5.54 17.80
CA ASP A 504 -39.25 5.71 18.28
C ASP A 504 -40.07 4.43 18.04
N ARG A 505 -40.57 3.83 19.13
CA ARG A 505 -41.37 2.59 19.10
C ARG A 505 -42.73 2.78 18.44
N ARG A 506 -43.18 4.02 18.21
CA ARG A 506 -44.52 4.29 17.66
C ARG A 506 -44.62 4.13 16.14
N THR A 507 -43.51 3.92 15.43
CA THR A 507 -43.48 3.83 13.97
C THR A 507 -43.05 2.47 13.42
N ARG A 508 -42.87 1.45 14.27
CA ARG A 508 -42.63 0.06 13.86
C ARG A 508 -43.85 -0.83 14.09
#